data_AF-A0A2T4GTZ4-F1
#
_entry.id   AF-A0A2T4GTZ4-F1
#
_cell.length_a   1.000
_cell.length_b   1.000
_cell.length_c   1.000
_cell.angle_alpha   90.00
_cell.angle_beta   90.00
_cell.angle_gamma   90.00
#
_symmetry.space_group_name_H-M   'P 1'
#
loop_
_entity.id
_entity.type
_entity.pdbx_description
1 polymer ?
#
loop_
_entity_poly.entity_id
_entity_poly.type
_entity_poly.pdbx_seq_one_letter_code
_entity_poly.pdbx_strand_id
1 'polypeptide(L)'
;MKDSNPIQVSDCLLNQSSITSKIPIKTTNMNENILHYGNQLMALVPGLIGLNLLVRPEATLQQMEFIIPSEPKARKLTQGLARVYGIRNVVIGSIGLNLSLTRDPKLINMIYLGGLAMCVTDGIVAKSVIGHGEWLHWVFAPICIAGAAANYYLS
;
A
#
# COMPACT_ATOMS: atom_id res chain seq x y z
N MET A 1 -46.81 -42.23 45.37
CA MET A 1 -46.10 -43.18 44.50
C MET A 1 -46.26 -42.66 43.08
N LYS A 2 -45.15 -42.21 42.45
CA LYS A 2 -44.98 -42.06 40.98
C LYS A 2 -45.95 -41.08 40.27
N ASP A 3 -45.53 -40.09 39.48
CA ASP A 3 -44.43 -40.05 38.53
C ASP A 3 -43.90 -38.62 38.34
N SER A 4 -42.58 -38.52 38.28
CA SER A 4 -41.79 -37.39 37.83
C SER A 4 -41.98 -37.18 36.32
N ASN A 5 -42.54 -36.03 35.94
CA ASN A 5 -42.67 -35.63 34.54
C ASN A 5 -41.29 -35.18 34.00
N PRO A 6 -40.74 -35.82 32.95
CA PRO A 6 -39.57 -35.31 32.26
C PRO A 6 -39.99 -34.14 31.36
N ILE A 7 -39.00 -33.43 30.81
CA ILE A 7 -39.11 -32.38 29.78
C ILE A 7 -39.11 -30.95 30.35
N GLN A 8 -37.92 -30.54 30.79
CA GLN A 8 -37.47 -29.14 30.87
C GLN A 8 -36.16 -28.97 30.06
N VAL A 9 -36.03 -29.70 28.94
CA VAL A 9 -34.82 -29.68 28.08
C VAL A 9 -35.12 -29.21 26.65
N SER A 10 -36.38 -29.25 26.20
CA SER A 10 -36.78 -28.81 24.86
C SER A 10 -36.74 -27.29 24.69
N ASP A 11 -37.02 -26.54 25.75
CA ASP A 11 -37.23 -25.09 25.65
C ASP A 11 -35.91 -24.31 25.60
N CYS A 12 -34.80 -24.93 26.03
CA CYS A 12 -33.45 -24.37 25.89
C CYS A 12 -32.90 -24.54 24.47
N LEU A 13 -33.27 -25.61 23.76
CA LEU A 13 -32.79 -25.88 22.39
C LEU A 13 -33.54 -25.08 21.32
N LEU A 14 -34.80 -24.70 21.56
CA LEU A 14 -35.56 -23.88 20.60
C LEU A 14 -35.14 -22.41 20.60
N ASN A 15 -34.60 -21.89 21.71
CA ASN A 15 -34.14 -20.50 21.80
C ASN A 15 -32.75 -20.24 21.17
N GLN A 16 -32.00 -21.31 20.82
CA GLN A 16 -30.70 -21.17 20.16
C GLN A 16 -30.83 -20.90 18.64
N SER A 17 -31.98 -21.21 18.05
CA SER A 17 -32.24 -21.03 16.61
C SER A 17 -32.45 -19.57 16.19
N SER A 18 -32.81 -18.68 17.12
CA SER A 18 -33.01 -17.24 16.86
C SER A 18 -31.76 -16.38 17.07
N ILE A 19 -30.64 -16.98 17.53
CA ILE A 19 -29.35 -16.31 17.69
C ILE A 19 -28.36 -16.85 16.64
N THR A 20 -28.83 -17.08 15.41
CA THR A 20 -27.92 -16.99 14.27
C THR A 20 -27.80 -15.50 13.97
N SER A 21 -26.79 -14.86 14.57
CA SER A 21 -26.44 -13.50 14.22
C SER A 21 -26.34 -13.44 12.70
N LYS A 22 -27.24 -12.67 12.08
CA LYS A 22 -27.06 -12.17 10.72
C LYS A 22 -25.82 -11.29 10.77
N ILE A 23 -24.63 -11.88 10.80
CA ILE A 23 -23.41 -11.18 10.45
C ILE A 23 -23.64 -10.85 8.98
N PRO A 24 -23.84 -9.57 8.61
CA PRO A 24 -23.94 -9.25 7.21
C PRO A 24 -22.59 -9.61 6.60
N ILE A 25 -22.53 -10.72 5.86
CA ILE A 25 -21.39 -11.02 5.01
C ILE A 25 -21.40 -9.90 3.98
N LYS A 26 -20.58 -8.87 4.20
CA LYS A 26 -20.40 -7.76 3.26
C LYS A 26 -19.92 -8.38 1.95
N THR A 27 -20.83 -8.57 1.01
CA THR A 27 -20.56 -9.13 -0.30
C THR A 27 -19.86 -8.04 -1.08
N THR A 28 -18.53 -8.09 -1.17
CA THR A 28 -17.78 -7.14 -2.00
C THR A 28 -18.06 -7.44 -3.46
N ASN A 29 -18.43 -6.41 -4.22
CA ASN A 29 -18.62 -6.55 -5.66
C ASN A 29 -17.25 -6.81 -6.33
N MET A 30 -17.24 -7.29 -7.58
CA MET A 30 -15.99 -7.58 -8.31
C MET A 30 -15.08 -6.35 -8.43
N ASN A 31 -15.65 -5.16 -8.59
CA ASN A 31 -14.90 -3.91 -8.73
C ASN A 31 -14.15 -3.55 -7.44
N GLU A 32 -14.79 -3.68 -6.28
CA GLU A 32 -14.20 -3.47 -4.95
C GLU A 32 -12.99 -4.37 -4.72
N ASN A 33 -13.07 -5.64 -5.16
CA ASN A 33 -11.95 -6.56 -5.05
C ASN A 33 -10.80 -6.13 -5.97
N ILE A 34 -11.10 -5.74 -7.22
CA ILE A 34 -10.09 -5.25 -8.17
C ILE A 34 -9.42 -3.98 -7.64
N LEU A 35 -10.19 -3.01 -7.14
CA LEU A 35 -9.66 -1.79 -6.53
C LEU A 35 -8.77 -2.12 -5.33
N HIS A 36 -9.24 -3.00 -4.45
CA HIS A 36 -8.50 -3.38 -3.25
C HIS A 36 -7.14 -4.01 -3.59
N TYR A 37 -7.09 -4.95 -4.53
CA TYR A 37 -5.83 -5.55 -4.97
C TYR A 37 -4.95 -4.55 -5.76
N GLY A 38 -5.56 -3.67 -6.55
CA GLY A 38 -4.86 -2.60 -7.25
C GLY A 38 -4.17 -1.63 -6.28
N ASN A 39 -4.87 -1.22 -5.22
CA ASN A 39 -4.34 -0.35 -4.17
C ASN A 39 -3.16 -1.00 -3.44
N GLN A 40 -3.25 -2.31 -3.14
CA GLN A 40 -2.14 -3.06 -2.53
C GLN A 40 -0.92 -3.14 -3.45
N LEU A 41 -1.13 -3.42 -4.73
CA LEU A 41 -0.05 -3.50 -5.70
C LEU A 41 0.68 -2.15 -5.83
N MET A 42 -0.09 -1.06 -5.91
CA MET A 42 0.47 0.29 -5.97
C MET A 42 1.28 0.66 -4.72
N ALA A 43 0.89 0.19 -3.54
CA ALA A 43 1.65 0.38 -2.32
C ALA A 43 2.92 -0.49 -2.25
N LEU A 44 2.88 -1.71 -2.81
CA LEU A 44 4.00 -2.64 -2.78
C LEU A 44 5.18 -2.19 -3.65
N VAL A 45 4.91 -1.65 -4.84
CA VAL A 45 5.95 -1.25 -5.79
C VAL A 45 7.01 -0.32 -5.17
N PRO A 46 6.68 0.85 -4.59
CA PRO A 46 7.67 1.71 -3.95
C PRO A 46 8.32 1.02 -2.75
N GLY A 47 7.57 0.24 -1.96
CA GLY A 47 8.11 -0.50 -0.82
C GLY A 47 9.21 -1.49 -1.20
N LEU A 48 9.02 -2.26 -2.28
CA LEU A 48 10.00 -3.22 -2.78
C LEU A 48 11.23 -2.53 -3.37
N ILE A 49 11.06 -1.43 -4.11
CA ILE A 49 12.17 -0.60 -4.59
C ILE A 49 12.97 -0.05 -3.40
N GLY A 50 12.28 0.44 -2.37
CA GLY A 50 12.90 0.95 -1.14
C GLY A 50 13.69 -0.11 -0.39
N LEU A 51 13.14 -1.34 -0.30
CA LEU A 51 13.83 -2.47 0.30
C LEU A 51 15.09 -2.84 -0.47
N ASN A 52 15.03 -2.85 -1.81
CA ASN A 52 16.20 -3.11 -2.64
C ASN A 52 17.26 -2.01 -2.47
N LEU A 53 16.85 -0.75 -2.33
CA LEU A 53 17.76 0.36 -2.09
C LEU A 53 18.42 0.31 -0.70
N LEU A 54 17.75 -0.27 0.30
CA LEU A 54 18.32 -0.53 1.64
C LEU A 54 19.42 -1.60 1.60
N VAL A 55 19.15 -2.72 0.93
CA VAL A 55 20.05 -3.89 0.90
C VAL A 55 21.16 -3.71 -0.14
N ARG A 56 20.83 -3.19 -1.32
CA ARG A 56 21.70 -3.04 -2.49
C ARG A 56 21.58 -1.62 -3.08
N PRO A 57 22.08 -0.59 -2.37
CA PRO A 57 21.93 0.81 -2.79
C PRO A 57 22.56 1.08 -4.16
N GLU A 58 23.78 0.58 -4.41
CA GLU A 58 24.48 0.85 -5.68
C GLU A 58 23.79 0.24 -6.89
N ALA A 59 23.32 -1.01 -6.78
CA ALA A 59 22.63 -1.69 -7.87
C ALA A 59 21.33 -0.96 -8.26
N THR A 60 20.58 -0.48 -7.26
CA THR A 60 19.33 0.25 -7.50
C THR A 60 19.59 1.65 -8.05
N LEU A 61 20.60 2.36 -7.53
CA LEU A 61 21.02 3.66 -8.05
C LEU A 61 21.45 3.55 -9.52
N GLN A 62 22.19 2.51 -9.89
CA GLN A 62 22.58 2.24 -11.27
C GLN A 62 21.38 1.97 -12.19
N GLN A 63 20.37 1.24 -11.71
CA GLN A 63 19.11 1.03 -12.44
C GLN A 63 18.34 2.34 -12.66
N MET A 64 18.48 3.29 -11.74
CA MET A 64 17.93 4.64 -11.84
C MET A 64 18.87 5.61 -12.56
N GLU A 65 19.94 5.11 -13.20
CA GLU A 65 20.93 5.87 -13.96
C GLU A 65 21.72 6.91 -13.13
N PHE A 66 21.76 6.76 -11.80
CA PHE A 66 22.62 7.59 -10.94
C PHE A 66 24.07 7.16 -11.05
N ILE A 67 24.96 8.17 -11.19
CA ILE A 67 26.41 7.97 -11.18
C ILE A 67 26.85 7.64 -9.76
N ILE A 68 27.54 6.50 -9.60
CA ILE A 68 28.18 6.15 -8.33
C ILE A 68 29.53 6.88 -8.26
N PRO A 69 29.76 7.77 -7.27
CA PRO A 69 31.02 8.48 -7.16
C PRO A 69 32.20 7.51 -6.96
N SER A 70 33.32 7.76 -7.64
CA SER A 70 34.58 7.02 -7.43
C SER A 70 35.26 7.40 -6.12
N GLU A 71 35.09 8.66 -5.70
CA GLU A 71 35.63 9.20 -4.45
C GLU A 71 35.02 8.50 -3.22
N PRO A 72 35.82 7.87 -2.33
CA PRO A 72 35.30 7.02 -1.25
C PRO A 72 34.33 7.72 -0.29
N LYS A 73 34.58 9.00 0.05
CA LYS A 73 33.72 9.77 0.94
C LYS A 73 32.38 10.09 0.30
N ALA A 74 32.39 10.53 -0.96
CA ALA A 74 31.17 10.81 -1.72
C ALA A 74 30.34 9.55 -1.91
N ARG A 75 30.98 8.41 -2.24
CA ARG A 75 30.31 7.12 -2.36
C ARG A 75 29.61 6.70 -1.07
N LYS A 76 30.29 6.84 0.08
CA LYS A 76 29.70 6.52 1.39
C LYS A 76 28.49 7.40 1.70
N LEU A 77 28.54 8.70 1.38
CA LEU A 77 27.42 9.62 1.54
C LEU A 77 26.24 9.23 0.62
N THR A 78 26.50 8.99 -0.66
CA THR A 78 25.49 8.58 -1.64
C THR A 78 24.79 7.28 -1.23
N GLN A 79 25.54 6.28 -0.77
CA GLN A 79 24.96 5.04 -0.23
C GLN A 79 24.11 5.29 1.03
N GLY A 80 24.55 6.20 1.91
CA GLY A 80 23.79 6.59 3.10
C GLY A 80 22.45 7.24 2.74
N LEU A 81 22.48 8.22 1.82
CA LEU A 81 21.27 8.89 1.32
C LEU A 81 20.34 7.91 0.60
N ALA A 82 20.89 6.99 -0.20
CA ALA A 82 20.11 5.94 -0.84
C ALA A 82 19.39 5.07 0.20
N ARG A 83 20.04 4.68 1.29
CA ARG A 83 19.36 3.92 2.38
C ARG A 83 18.27 4.74 3.08
N VAL A 84 18.49 6.04 3.30
CA VAL A 84 17.46 6.95 3.87
C VAL A 84 16.26 7.06 2.94
N TYR A 85 16.49 7.21 1.63
CA TYR A 85 15.42 7.18 0.63
C TYR A 85 14.74 5.81 0.59
N GLY A 86 15.50 4.72 0.76
CA GLY A 86 14.99 3.36 0.78
C GLY A 86 14.01 3.12 1.93
N ILE A 87 14.37 3.52 3.15
CA ILE A 87 13.47 3.34 4.30
C ILE A 87 12.20 4.20 4.19
N ARG A 88 12.28 5.43 3.65
CA ARG A 88 11.09 6.25 3.33
C ARG A 88 10.11 5.45 2.48
N ASN A 89 10.60 4.83 1.40
CA ASN A 89 9.74 4.10 0.47
C ASN A 89 9.16 2.82 1.10
N VAL A 90 9.91 2.11 1.94
CA VAL A 90 9.40 0.97 2.73
C VAL A 90 8.29 1.41 3.67
N VAL A 91 8.46 2.52 4.38
CA VAL A 91 7.44 3.06 5.29
C VAL A 91 6.18 3.45 4.52
N ILE A 92 6.31 4.15 3.39
CA ILE A 92 5.16 4.51 2.54
C ILE A 92 4.43 3.26 2.04
N GLY A 93 5.15 2.27 1.54
CA GLY A 93 4.54 1.02 1.08
C GLY A 93 3.83 0.28 2.22
N SER A 94 4.41 0.31 3.42
CA SER A 94 3.81 -0.30 4.62
C SER A 94 2.54 0.44 5.05
N ILE A 95 2.55 1.77 5.09
CA ILE A 95 1.37 2.59 5.40
C ILE A 95 0.28 2.35 4.35
N GLY A 96 0.63 2.37 3.06
CA GLY A 96 -0.31 2.13 1.97
C GLY A 96 -0.96 0.75 2.06
N LEU A 97 -0.17 -0.30 2.34
CA LEU A 97 -0.70 -1.65 2.58
C LEU A 97 -1.67 -1.67 3.77
N ASN A 98 -1.29 -1.10 4.92
CA ASN A 98 -2.15 -1.09 6.10
C ASN A 98 -3.45 -0.31 5.86
N LEU A 99 -3.40 0.84 5.19
CA LEU A 99 -4.59 1.63 4.86
C LEU A 99 -5.46 0.94 3.80
N SER A 100 -4.87 0.16 2.88
CA SER A 100 -5.67 -0.64 1.93
C SER A 100 -6.53 -1.70 2.62
N LEU A 101 -6.13 -2.18 3.81
CA LEU A 101 -6.89 -3.15 4.59
C LEU A 101 -8.16 -2.55 5.21
N THR A 102 -8.18 -1.24 5.48
CA THR A 102 -9.38 -0.57 6.03
C THR A 102 -10.48 -0.46 4.99
N ARG A 103 -10.12 -0.50 3.69
CA ARG A 103 -11.03 -0.24 2.56
C ARG A 103 -11.78 1.09 2.68
N ASP A 104 -11.20 2.07 3.38
CA ASP A 104 -11.73 3.43 3.44
C ASP A 104 -11.17 4.23 2.24
N PRO A 105 -12.01 4.59 1.25
CA PRO A 105 -11.57 5.30 0.06
C PRO A 105 -10.94 6.66 0.38
N LYS A 106 -11.37 7.33 1.47
CA LYS A 106 -10.78 8.63 1.86
C LYS A 106 -9.33 8.45 2.29
N LEU A 107 -9.04 7.44 3.11
CA LEU A 107 -7.68 7.17 3.57
C LEU A 107 -6.78 6.70 2.44
N ILE A 108 -7.30 5.87 1.53
CA ILE A 108 -6.57 5.39 0.35
C ILE A 108 -6.25 6.56 -0.60
N ASN A 109 -7.19 7.49 -0.81
CA ASN A 109 -6.97 8.67 -1.65
C ASN A 109 -5.88 9.60 -1.09
N MET A 110 -5.74 9.69 0.24
CA MET A 110 -4.62 10.43 0.84
C MET A 110 -3.26 9.83 0.49
N ILE A 111 -3.16 8.51 0.36
CA ILE A 111 -1.94 7.85 -0.10
C ILE A 111 -1.66 8.15 -1.56
N TYR A 112 -2.69 8.18 -2.41
CA TYR A 112 -2.51 8.56 -3.82
C TYR A 112 -2.09 10.02 -3.99
N LEU A 113 -2.64 10.94 -3.20
CA LEU A 113 -2.21 12.35 -3.21
C LEU A 113 -0.77 12.51 -2.71
N GLY A 114 -0.40 11.82 -1.63
CA GLY A 114 0.99 11.78 -1.15
C GLY A 114 1.93 11.17 -2.19
N GLY A 115 1.52 10.07 -2.81
CA GLY A 115 2.25 9.41 -3.90
C GLY A 115 2.45 10.34 -5.10
N LEU A 116 1.43 11.07 -5.52
CA LEU A 116 1.52 12.06 -6.59
C LEU A 116 2.55 13.14 -6.27
N ALA A 117 2.51 13.71 -5.07
CA ALA A 117 3.49 14.71 -4.65
C ALA A 117 4.92 14.14 -4.69
N MET A 118 5.11 12.91 -4.18
CA MET A 118 6.41 12.24 -4.20
C MET A 118 6.91 11.97 -5.62
N CYS A 119 6.08 11.43 -6.51
CA CYS A 119 6.47 11.14 -7.89
C CYS A 119 6.89 12.40 -8.65
N VAL A 120 6.18 13.52 -8.43
CA VAL A 120 6.53 14.81 -9.02
C VAL A 120 7.88 15.30 -8.49
N THR A 121 8.06 15.33 -7.16
CA THR A 121 9.31 15.81 -6.55
C THR A 121 10.50 14.94 -6.88
N ASP A 122 10.33 13.62 -6.89
CA ASP A 122 11.40 12.66 -7.16
C ASP A 122 11.86 12.82 -8.63
N GLY A 123 10.94 13.07 -9.57
CA GLY A 123 11.29 13.38 -10.96
C GLY A 123 11.99 14.73 -11.13
N ILE A 124 11.61 15.76 -10.36
CA ILE A 124 12.32 17.05 -10.34
C ILE A 124 13.76 16.88 -9.83
N VAL A 125 13.94 16.10 -8.77
CA VAL A 125 15.27 15.83 -8.18
C VAL A 125 16.11 14.96 -9.12
N ALA A 126 15.54 13.94 -9.76
CA ALA A 126 16.24 13.15 -10.77
C ALA A 126 16.76 14.08 -11.89
N LYS A 127 15.88 14.92 -12.44
CA LYS A 127 16.28 15.88 -13.48
C LYS A 127 17.36 16.86 -13.00
N SER A 128 17.33 17.31 -11.75
CA SER A 128 18.32 18.26 -11.24
C SER A 128 19.69 17.61 -10.96
N VAL A 129 19.71 16.34 -10.58
CA VAL A 129 20.95 15.64 -10.18
C VAL A 129 21.62 14.93 -11.36
N ILE A 130 20.86 14.22 -12.20
CA ILE A 130 21.41 13.44 -13.34
C ILE A 130 21.14 14.11 -14.70
N GLY A 131 20.28 15.14 -14.76
CA GLY A 131 19.93 15.83 -16.01
C GLY A 131 18.85 15.13 -16.85
N HIS A 132 18.46 13.91 -16.48
CA HIS A 132 17.41 13.10 -17.11
C HIS A 132 16.68 12.22 -16.06
N GLY A 133 15.92 11.21 -16.47
CA GLY A 133 15.29 10.25 -15.56
C GLY A 133 14.01 10.75 -14.87
N GLU A 134 13.52 11.94 -15.21
CA GLU A 134 12.24 12.46 -14.71
C GLU A 134 11.07 11.54 -15.07
N TRP A 135 11.11 10.94 -16.27
CA TRP A 135 10.03 10.10 -16.79
C TRP A 135 9.90 8.77 -16.05
N LEU A 136 10.99 8.27 -15.45
CA LEU A 136 10.94 7.11 -14.55
C LEU A 136 10.10 7.37 -13.30
N HIS A 137 9.85 8.64 -12.95
CA HIS A 137 9.06 9.05 -11.80
C HIS A 137 7.70 9.62 -12.22
N TRP A 138 7.67 10.49 -13.22
CA TRP A 138 6.45 11.17 -13.65
C TRP A 138 5.43 10.26 -14.34
N VAL A 139 5.85 9.09 -14.84
CA VAL A 139 4.90 8.07 -15.35
C VAL A 139 3.91 7.61 -14.28
N PHE A 140 4.28 7.70 -13.00
CA PHE A 140 3.40 7.33 -11.90
C PHE A 140 2.37 8.40 -11.54
N ALA A 141 2.59 9.67 -11.93
CA ALA A 141 1.64 10.74 -11.67
C ALA A 141 0.22 10.47 -12.25
N PRO A 142 0.05 10.11 -13.54
CA PRO A 142 -1.26 9.75 -14.06
C PRO A 142 -1.84 8.49 -13.40
N ILE A 143 -0.99 7.54 -12.99
CA ILE A 143 -1.44 6.34 -12.26
C ILE A 143 -2.01 6.72 -10.89
N CYS A 144 -1.37 7.63 -10.18
CA CYS A 144 -1.87 8.12 -8.89
C CYS A 144 -3.21 8.87 -9.05
N ILE A 145 -3.34 9.69 -10.09
CA ILE A 145 -4.60 10.40 -10.39
C ILE A 145 -5.70 9.40 -10.74
N ALA A 146 -5.41 8.41 -11.59
CA ALA A 146 -6.36 7.38 -11.97
C ALA A 146 -6.78 6.51 -10.78
N GLY A 147 -5.83 6.14 -9.92
CA GLY A 147 -6.11 5.42 -8.68
C GLY A 147 -7.01 6.20 -7.72
N ALA A 148 -6.72 7.49 -7.51
CA ALA A 148 -7.56 8.36 -6.69
C ALA A 148 -8.97 8.52 -7.28
N ALA A 149 -9.08 8.70 -8.60
CA ALA A 149 -10.37 8.79 -9.28
C ALA A 149 -11.15 7.46 -9.18
N ALA A 150 -10.51 6.32 -9.39
CA ALA A 150 -11.13 5.01 -9.26
C ALA A 150 -11.71 4.81 -7.86
N ASN A 151 -10.93 5.11 -6.81
CA ASN A 151 -11.36 5.08 -5.41
C ASN A 151 -12.34 6.22 -5.03
N TYR A 152 -12.74 7.08 -5.97
CA TYR A 152 -13.81 8.06 -5.76
C TYR A 152 -15.10 7.64 -6.45
N TYR A 153 -15.00 7.03 -7.63
CA TYR A 153 -16.15 6.65 -8.47
C TYR A 153 -16.62 5.20 -8.29
N LEU A 154 -15.76 4.29 -7.83
CA LEU A 154 -16.02 2.84 -7.85
C LEU A 154 -16.09 2.18 -6.46
N SER A 155 -15.93 2.97 -5.38
CA SER A 155 -15.91 2.57 -3.97
C SER A 155 -17.08 3.14 -3.17
#